data_AF-A0A7C1I712-F1
#
_entry.id   AF-A0A7C1I712-F1
#
_cell.length_a   1.000
_cell.length_b   1.000
_cell.length_c   1.000
_cell.angle_alpha   90.00
_cell.angle_beta   90.00
_cell.angle_gamma   90.00
#
_symmetry.space_group_name_H-M   'P 1'
#
loop_
_entity.id
_entity.type
_entity.pdbx_description
1 polymer ?
#
loop_
_entity_poly.entity_id
_entity_poly.type
_entity_poly.pdbx_seq_one_letter_code
_entity_poly.pdbx_strand_id
1 'polypeptide(L)'
;FGYNIGMAFQIKDDILDVTGSGKKLGKPAGSDIKEGKITLPLIFALEAAPKKEAAEIRKLVRIGKNPRVVYAFIKKYGGAQEAEKKACEYVAKAKKELEKAGVKKTGSKVLLEIMADYMVKRKH
;
A
#
# COMPACT_ATOMS: atom_id res chain seq x y z
N PHE A 1 2.88 18.31 3.72
CA PHE A 1 1.88 17.77 2.78
C PHE A 1 2.47 16.69 1.87
N GLY A 2 3.44 17.05 1.02
CA GLY A 2 3.97 16.17 -0.02
C GLY A 2 4.50 14.83 0.48
N TYR A 3 5.20 14.80 1.61
CA TYR A 3 5.67 13.55 2.23
C TYR A 3 4.52 12.58 2.52
N ASN A 4 3.45 13.05 3.17
CA ASN A 4 2.31 12.22 3.53
C ASN A 4 1.57 11.70 2.28
N ILE A 5 1.43 12.52 1.23
CA ILE A 5 0.87 12.07 -0.04
C ILE A 5 1.77 11.02 -0.72
N GLY A 6 3.08 11.25 -0.75
CA GLY A 6 4.04 10.29 -1.29
C GLY A 6 3.99 8.94 -0.59
N MET A 7 3.89 8.93 0.74
CA MET A 7 3.72 7.71 1.53
C MET A 7 2.41 6.99 1.19
N ALA A 8 1.29 7.71 1.11
CA ALA A 8 0.00 7.12 0.75
C ALA A 8 0.04 6.51 -0.67
N PHE A 9 0.70 7.18 -1.62
CA PHE A 9 0.87 6.70 -2.98
C PHE A 9 1.69 5.41 -3.04
N GLN A 10 2.85 5.37 -2.37
CA GLN A 10 3.70 4.17 -2.35
C GLN A 10 2.95 2.97 -1.76
N ILE A 11 2.28 3.16 -0.62
CA ILE A 11 1.50 2.09 0.01
C ILE A 11 0.40 1.60 -0.94
N LYS A 12 -0.26 2.49 -1.68
CA LYS A 12 -1.28 2.11 -2.66
C LYS A 12 -0.69 1.33 -3.83
N ASP A 13 0.49 1.70 -4.32
CA ASP A 13 1.21 0.97 -5.37
C ASP A 13 1.56 -0.46 -4.92
N ASP A 14 2.10 -0.59 -3.69
CA ASP A 14 2.39 -1.89 -3.07
C ASP A 14 1.13 -2.76 -2.93
N ILE A 15 -0.01 -2.17 -2.52
CA ILE A 15 -1.30 -2.87 -2.44
C ILE A 15 -1.73 -3.35 -3.83
N LEU A 16 -1.53 -2.53 -4.86
CA LEU A 16 -1.90 -2.89 -6.22
C LEU A 16 -1.05 -4.04 -6.75
N ASP A 17 0.27 -4.08 -6.50
CA ASP A 17 1.14 -5.19 -6.89
C ASP A 17 0.64 -6.55 -6.35
N VAL A 18 0.13 -6.57 -5.11
CA VAL A 18 -0.31 -7.81 -4.45
C VAL A 18 -1.79 -8.17 -4.64
N THR A 19 -2.64 -7.21 -5.04
CA THR A 19 -4.09 -7.42 -5.22
C THR A 19 -4.55 -7.41 -6.67
N GLY A 20 -3.76 -6.83 -7.58
CA GLY A 20 -4.18 -6.65 -8.96
C GLY A 20 -4.19 -7.94 -9.77
N SER A 21 -5.25 -8.13 -10.56
CA SER A 21 -5.24 -9.10 -11.66
C SER A 21 -4.29 -8.61 -12.76
N GLY A 22 -3.38 -9.45 -13.26
CA GLY A 22 -2.34 -9.08 -14.23
C GLY A 22 -2.80 -8.35 -15.51
N LYS A 23 -4.10 -8.29 -15.81
CA LYS A 23 -4.65 -7.46 -16.91
C LYS A 23 -4.73 -5.95 -16.60
N LYS A 24 -4.82 -5.53 -15.33
CA LYS A 24 -5.07 -4.10 -14.95
C LYS A 24 -3.78 -3.28 -14.72
N LEU A 25 -2.63 -3.93 -14.54
CA LEU A 25 -1.41 -3.28 -14.06
C LEU A 25 -0.36 -2.98 -15.15
N GLY A 26 -0.55 -3.45 -16.38
CA GLY A 26 0.46 -3.31 -17.45
C GLY A 26 1.76 -4.08 -17.18
N LYS A 27 1.84 -4.81 -16.06
CA LYS A 27 2.98 -5.64 -15.61
C LYS A 27 2.44 -6.92 -14.96
N PRO A 28 3.19 -8.03 -14.98
CA PRO A 28 2.79 -9.23 -14.26
C PRO A 28 2.81 -8.96 -12.75
N ALA A 29 1.65 -9.03 -12.10
CA ALA A 29 1.54 -9.04 -10.64
C ALA A 29 2.53 -10.06 -10.08
N GLY A 30 3.38 -9.68 -9.13
CA GLY A 30 4.51 -10.52 -8.71
C GLY A 30 5.82 -9.81 -8.53
N SER A 31 5.95 -8.57 -9.02
CA SER A 31 7.25 -7.92 -9.21
C SER A 31 8.01 -7.79 -7.91
N ASP A 32 7.35 -7.26 -6.88
CA ASP A 32 8.02 -6.92 -5.64
C ASP A 32 8.54 -8.18 -4.93
N ILE A 33 7.74 -9.25 -4.92
CA ILE A 33 8.17 -10.51 -4.32
C ILE A 33 9.30 -11.17 -5.10
N LYS A 34 9.29 -11.10 -6.45
CA LYS A 34 10.40 -11.62 -7.27
C LYS A 34 11.70 -10.87 -7.02
N GLU A 35 11.61 -9.57 -6.72
CA GLU A 35 12.75 -8.72 -6.36
C GLU A 35 13.13 -8.86 -4.87
N GLY A 36 12.41 -9.69 -4.09
CA GLY A 36 12.65 -9.89 -2.67
C GLY A 36 12.26 -8.70 -1.79
N LYS A 37 11.49 -7.75 -2.33
CA LYS A 37 11.02 -6.59 -1.58
C LYS A 37 9.99 -7.00 -0.53
N ILE A 38 10.14 -6.41 0.66
CA ILE A 38 9.19 -6.54 1.76
C ILE A 38 8.41 -5.23 1.85
N THR A 39 7.16 -5.27 1.40
CA THR A 39 6.25 -4.11 1.39
C THR A 39 5.27 -4.16 2.56
N LEU A 40 4.60 -3.04 2.83
CA LEU A 40 3.72 -2.89 3.99
C LEU A 40 2.58 -3.94 4.07
N PRO A 41 1.91 -4.33 2.97
CA PRO A 41 0.93 -5.42 3.00
C PRO A 41 1.49 -6.75 3.53
N LEU A 42 2.74 -7.07 3.19
CA LEU A 42 3.40 -8.28 3.68
C LEU A 42 3.77 -8.16 5.16
N ILE A 43 4.25 -7.00 5.60
CA ILE A 43 4.61 -6.76 7.00
C ILE A 43 3.40 -7.01 7.90
N PHE A 44 2.25 -6.40 7.59
CA PHE A 44 1.04 -6.58 8.39
C PHE A 44 0.54 -8.03 8.38
N ALA A 45 0.61 -8.72 7.23
CA ALA A 45 0.26 -10.13 7.18
C ALA A 45 1.18 -11.01 8.04
N LEU A 46 2.48 -10.71 8.08
CA LEU A 46 3.46 -11.43 8.91
C LEU A 46 3.26 -11.18 10.41
N GLU A 47 2.76 -10.01 10.79
CA GLU A 47 2.42 -9.66 12.18
C GLU A 47 1.14 -10.36 12.65
N ALA A 48 0.14 -10.49 11.78
CA ALA A 48 -1.13 -11.14 12.09
C ALA A 48 -1.07 -12.69 12.06
N ALA A 49 -0.05 -13.27 11.40
CA ALA A 49 0.05 -14.72 11.21
C ALA A 49 0.75 -15.48 12.35
N PRO A 50 0.46 -16.78 12.52
CA PRO A 50 1.24 -17.65 13.39
C PRO A 50 2.73 -17.66 13.01
N LYS A 51 3.61 -17.70 14.02
CA LYS A 51 5.08 -17.63 13.85
C LYS A 51 5.62 -18.64 12.83
N LYS A 52 5.06 -19.86 12.79
CA LYS A 52 5.49 -20.92 11.87
C LYS A 52 5.21 -20.56 10.40
N GLU A 53 3.97 -20.15 10.08
CA GLU A 53 3.61 -19.73 8.72
C GLU A 53 4.40 -18.48 8.31
N ALA A 54 4.55 -17.51 9.21
CA ALA A 54 5.33 -16.31 8.94
C ALA A 54 6.81 -16.62 8.64
N ALA A 55 7.40 -17.60 9.32
CA ALA A 55 8.77 -18.03 9.06
C ALA A 55 8.94 -18.68 7.67
N GLU A 56 7.96 -19.46 7.22
CA GLU A 56 7.96 -20.06 5.87
C GLU A 56 7.85 -18.99 4.78
N ILE A 57 6.97 -18.02 4.95
CA ILE A 57 6.80 -16.91 4.00
C ILE A 57 8.07 -16.05 3.92
N ARG A 58 8.71 -15.72 5.04
CA ARG A 58 9.98 -14.98 5.04
C ARG A 58 11.06 -15.68 4.21
N LYS A 59 11.13 -17.02 4.26
CA LYS A 59 12.07 -17.79 3.43
C LYS A 59 11.76 -17.66 1.94
N LEU A 60 10.48 -17.77 1.55
CA LEU A 60 10.05 -17.65 0.15
C LEU A 60 10.36 -16.27 -0.44
N VAL A 61 10.09 -15.21 0.32
CA VAL A 61 10.36 -13.82 -0.09
C VAL A 61 11.86 -13.58 -0.25
N ARG A 62 12.69 -14.05 0.69
CA ARG A 62 14.15 -13.88 0.62
C ARG A 62 14.77 -14.47 -0.64
N ILE A 63 14.20 -15.55 -1.17
CA ILE A 63 14.69 -16.22 -2.38
C ILE A 63 13.92 -15.82 -3.65
N GLY A 64 12.98 -14.87 -3.54
CA GLY A 64 12.17 -14.38 -4.65
C GLY A 64 11.26 -15.43 -5.31
N LYS A 65 10.84 -16.47 -4.58
CA LYS A 65 10.05 -17.59 -5.14
C LYS A 65 8.60 -17.57 -4.71
N ASN A 66 7.77 -18.18 -5.55
CA ASN A 66 6.35 -18.45 -5.29
C ASN A 66 5.53 -17.20 -4.88
N PRO A 67 5.55 -16.11 -5.67
CA PRO A 67 4.79 -14.89 -5.37
C PRO A 67 3.31 -15.16 -5.13
N ARG A 68 2.73 -16.15 -5.82
CA ARG A 68 1.33 -16.59 -5.62
C ARG A 68 1.05 -17.05 -4.18
N VAL A 69 1.99 -17.76 -3.56
CA VAL A 69 1.85 -18.23 -2.17
C VAL A 69 1.92 -17.04 -1.20
N VAL A 70 2.86 -16.12 -1.44
CA VAL A 70 2.99 -14.90 -0.65
C VAL A 70 1.73 -14.03 -0.76
N TYR A 71 1.12 -13.91 -1.94
CA TYR A 71 -0.12 -13.17 -2.13
C TYR A 71 -1.32 -13.82 -1.48
N ALA A 72 -1.43 -15.15 -1.57
CA ALA A 72 -2.46 -15.89 -0.85
C ALA A 72 -2.31 -15.68 0.67
N PHE A 73 -1.08 -15.65 1.18
CA PHE A 73 -0.80 -15.34 2.58
C PHE A 73 -1.19 -13.91 2.97
N ILE A 74 -0.80 -12.90 2.18
CA ILE A 74 -1.19 -11.49 2.42
C ILE A 74 -2.71 -11.36 2.46
N LYS A 75 -3.41 -12.01 1.53
CA LYS A 75 -4.88 -12.03 1.49
C LYS A 75 -5.48 -12.75 2.70
N LYS A 76 -4.94 -13.91 3.10
CA LYS A 76 -5.42 -14.72 4.23
C LYS A 76 -5.36 -13.94 5.54
N TYR A 77 -4.31 -13.16 5.77
CA TYR A 77 -4.08 -12.43 7.01
C TYR A 77 -4.44 -10.94 6.94
N GLY A 78 -5.17 -10.50 5.91
CA GLY A 78 -5.71 -9.15 5.83
C GLY A 78 -4.67 -8.04 5.65
N GLY A 79 -3.46 -8.37 5.18
CA GLY A 79 -2.35 -7.41 5.13
C GLY A 79 -2.61 -6.22 4.21
N ALA A 80 -3.29 -6.45 3.08
CA ALA A 80 -3.67 -5.38 2.15
C ALA A 80 -4.69 -4.40 2.77
N GLN A 81 -5.61 -4.90 3.58
CA GLN A 81 -6.63 -4.09 4.25
C GLN A 81 -6.00 -3.20 5.33
N GLU A 82 -5.05 -3.73 6.10
CA GLU A 82 -4.31 -2.93 7.10
C GLU A 82 -3.41 -1.88 6.44
N ALA A 83 -2.76 -2.24 5.32
CA ALA A 83 -2.01 -1.27 4.51
C ALA A 83 -2.91 -0.15 3.96
N GLU A 84 -4.14 -0.47 3.52
CA GLU A 84 -5.10 0.53 3.04
C GLU A 84 -5.49 1.52 4.16
N LYS A 85 -5.73 1.03 5.39
CA LYS A 85 -5.96 1.90 6.55
C LYS A 85 -4.78 2.84 6.77
N LYS A 86 -3.55 2.33 6.63
CA LYS A 86 -2.34 3.15 6.79
C LYS A 86 -2.23 4.23 5.71
N ALA A 87 -2.55 3.91 4.46
CA ALA A 87 -2.60 4.90 3.38
C ALA A 87 -3.62 6.01 3.68
N CYS A 88 -4.82 5.64 4.17
CA CYS A 88 -5.84 6.60 4.61
C CYS A 88 -5.36 7.51 5.74
N GLU A 89 -4.63 6.98 6.73
CA GLU A 89 -4.02 7.79 7.80
C GLU A 89 -3.05 8.83 7.24
N TYR A 90 -2.21 8.46 6.26
CA TYR A 90 -1.29 9.40 5.62
C TYR A 90 -2.04 10.48 4.84
N VAL A 91 -3.10 10.14 4.10
CA VAL A 91 -3.96 11.14 3.44
C VAL A 91 -4.59 12.11 4.46
N ALA A 92 -5.09 11.60 5.59
CA ALA A 92 -5.65 12.43 6.64
C ALA A 92 -4.60 13.39 7.24
N LYS A 93 -3.37 12.90 7.47
CA LYS A 93 -2.25 13.75 7.91
C LYS A 93 -1.92 14.84 6.89
N ALA A 94 -1.91 14.51 5.59
CA ALA A 94 -1.68 15.48 4.53
C ALA A 94 -2.74 16.60 4.57
N LYS A 95 -4.02 16.26 4.63
CA LYS A 95 -5.11 17.24 4.72
C LYS A 95 -4.99 18.15 5.93
N LYS A 96 -4.72 17.58 7.11
CA LYS A 96 -4.51 18.35 8.34
C LYS A 96 -3.36 19.36 8.24
N GLU A 97 -2.30 19.03 7.50
CA GLU A 97 -1.19 19.96 7.24
C GLU A 97 -1.61 21.14 6.34
N LEU A 98 -2.47 20.92 5.33
CA LEU A 98 -3.01 22.01 4.50
C LEU A 98 -3.94 22.95 5.28
N GLU A 99 -4.67 22.41 6.25
CA GLU A 99 -5.49 23.22 7.17
C GLU A 99 -4.60 24.10 8.05
N LYS A 100 -3.60 23.51 8.70
CA LYS A 100 -2.66 24.20 9.59
C LYS A 100 -1.82 25.26 8.89
N ALA A 101 -1.46 25.04 7.64
CA ALA A 101 -0.65 25.99 6.87
C ALA A 101 -1.36 27.33 6.60
N GLY A 102 -2.61 27.51 7.02
CA GLY A 102 -3.33 28.78 6.90
C GLY A 102 -3.57 29.19 5.45
N VAL A 103 -3.35 28.28 4.50
CA VAL A 103 -3.55 28.52 3.08
C VAL A 103 -5.03 28.86 2.91
N LYS A 104 -5.31 30.13 2.54
CA LYS A 104 -6.65 30.59 2.15
C LYS A 104 -7.23 29.59 1.14
N LYS A 105 -8.55 29.42 1.08
CA LYS A 105 -9.21 28.58 0.07
C LYS A 105 -8.95 29.14 -1.34
N THR A 106 -7.77 28.90 -1.86
CA THR A 106 -7.35 29.17 -3.23
C THR A 106 -7.64 27.93 -4.07
N GLY A 107 -7.75 28.09 -5.39
CA GLY A 107 -7.94 26.95 -6.30
C GLY A 107 -6.87 25.85 -6.11
N SER A 108 -5.63 26.24 -5.77
CA SER A 108 -4.53 25.31 -5.50
C SER A 108 -4.79 24.42 -4.29
N LYS A 109 -5.36 24.95 -3.20
CA LYS A 109 -5.67 24.13 -2.02
C LYS A 109 -6.74 23.08 -2.31
N VAL A 110 -7.79 23.49 -3.03
CA VAL A 110 -8.88 22.58 -3.45
C VAL A 110 -8.33 21.47 -4.35
N LEU A 111 -7.45 21.79 -5.29
CA LEU A 111 -6.81 20.80 -6.17
C LEU A 111 -5.97 19.78 -5.38
N LEU A 112 -5.21 20.23 -4.39
CA LEU A 112 -4.40 19.34 -3.54
C LEU A 112 -5.26 18.41 -2.67
N GLU A 113 -6.40 18.90 -2.16
CA GLU A 113 -7.36 18.09 -1.42
C GLU A 113 -8.02 17.02 -2.32
N ILE A 114 -8.41 17.39 -3.55
CA ILE A 114 -8.94 16.46 -4.56
C ILE A 114 -7.91 15.39 -4.91
N MET A 115 -6.66 15.78 -5.14
CA MET A 115 -5.56 14.84 -5.40
C MET A 115 -5.39 13.86 -4.24
N ALA A 116 -5.40 14.36 -3.00
CA ALA A 116 -5.29 13.53 -1.81
C ALA A 116 -6.42 12.50 -1.70
N ASP A 117 -7.66 12.90 -1.98
CA ASP A 117 -8.81 11.98 -2.00
C ASP A 117 -8.73 10.95 -3.13
N TYR A 118 -8.23 11.36 -4.30
CA TYR A 118 -8.08 10.47 -5.45
C TYR A 118 -7.09 9.32 -5.17
N MET A 119 -6.07 9.54 -4.33
CA MET A 119 -5.08 8.52 -3.97
C MET A 119 -5.70 7.31 -3.25
N VAL A 120 -6.68 7.53 -2.37
CA VAL A 120 -7.31 6.48 -1.56
C VAL A 120 -8.61 5.96 -2.17
N LYS A 121 -9.35 6.79 -2.92
CA LYS A 121 -10.61 6.39 -3.56
C LYS A 121 -10.44 5.48 -4.79
N ARG A 122 -9.21 5.10 -5.17
CA ARG A 122 -8.96 4.11 -6.22
C ARG A 122 -9.55 2.75 -5.83
N LYS A 123 -10.82 2.55 -6.16
CA LYS A 123 -11.44 1.24 -6.43
C LYS A 123 -11.32 1.02 -7.93
N HIS A 124 -10.72 -0.10 -8.34
CA HIS A 124 -10.68 -0.55 -9.73
C HIS A 124 -11.49 -1.82 -9.92
#